data_AF-A0A4W3IQ62-F1
#
_entry.id   AF-A0A4W3IQ62-F1
#
_cell.length_a   1.000
_cell.length_b   1.000
_cell.length_c   1.000
_cell.angle_alpha   90.00
_cell.angle_beta   90.00
_cell.angle_gamma   90.00
#
_symmetry.space_group_name_H-M   'P 1'
#
loop_
_entity.id
_entity.type
_entity.pdbx_description
1 polymer ?
#
loop_
_entity_poly.entity_id
_entity_poly.type
_entity_poly.pdbx_seq_one_letter_code
_entity_poly.pdbx_strand_id
1 'polypeptide(L)'
;QMAASWEDEMGRWRPYSGRVSEHIERSLQQLPLLHGAAAKGAHSISLGQADPWLAPYIIDIPTLTQFRQDTGTDGSGPRSGS
;
A
#
# COMPACT_ATOMS: atom_id res chain seq x y z
N GLN A 1 4.47 13.61 -11.10
CA GLN A 1 3.99 12.24 -11.33
C GLN A 1 5.15 11.31 -11.06
N MET A 2 5.23 10.72 -9.87
CA MET A 2 6.24 9.70 -9.60
C MET A 2 5.81 8.46 -10.38
N ALA A 3 6.63 8.01 -11.33
CA ALA A 3 6.38 6.80 -12.11
C ALA A 3 6.64 5.57 -11.23
N ALA A 4 5.81 5.39 -10.19
CA ALA A 4 5.91 4.25 -9.32
C ALA A 4 5.53 3.01 -10.15
N SER A 5 6.48 2.09 -10.27
CA SER A 5 6.34 0.82 -10.99
C SER A 5 6.47 -0.30 -9.96
N TRP A 6 5.78 -1.42 -10.19
CA TRP A 6 5.87 -2.62 -9.38
C TRP A 6 6.38 -3.79 -10.20
N GLU A 7 7.05 -4.71 -9.54
CA GLU A 7 7.48 -5.96 -10.16
C GLU A 7 6.35 -6.98 -10.06
N ASP A 8 5.86 -7.42 -11.23
CA ASP A 8 4.83 -8.46 -11.35
C ASP A 8 5.39 -9.85 -11.04
N GLU A 9 4.52 -10.84 -10.85
CA GLU A 9 4.88 -12.24 -10.59
C GLU A 9 5.82 -12.83 -11.64
N MET A 10 5.85 -12.26 -12.85
CA MET A 10 6.78 -12.62 -13.92
C MET A 10 8.15 -11.91 -13.85
N GLY A 11 8.44 -11.14 -12.79
CA GLY A 11 9.65 -10.31 -12.68
C GLY A 11 9.63 -9.10 -13.62
N ARG A 12 8.44 -8.64 -14.03
CA ARG A 12 8.29 -7.54 -15.00
C ARG A 12 7.87 -6.26 -14.30
N TRP A 13 8.60 -5.18 -14.55
CA TRP A 13 8.22 -3.84 -14.10
C TRP A 13 6.99 -3.35 -14.85
N ARG A 14 5.91 -3.16 -14.11
CA ARG A 14 4.61 -2.69 -14.60
C ARG A 14 4.32 -1.34 -13.93
N PRO A 15 3.83 -0.33 -14.67
CA PRO A 15 3.41 0.91 -14.03
C PRO A 15 2.23 0.62 -13.09
N TYR A 16 2.20 1.26 -11.94
CA TYR A 16 0.97 1.29 -11.14
C TYR A 16 -0.15 1.96 -11.94
N SER A 17 -1.38 1.49 -11.75
CA SER A 17 -2.56 2.20 -12.25
C SER A 17 -2.64 3.59 -11.61
N GLY A 18 -3.25 4.57 -12.31
CA GLY A 18 -3.37 5.94 -11.81
C GLY A 18 -4.02 6.01 -10.42
N ARG A 19 -4.95 5.10 -10.13
CA ARG A 19 -5.62 4.98 -8.81
C ARG A 19 -4.67 4.52 -7.71
N VAL A 20 -3.73 3.63 -8.01
CA VAL A 20 -2.71 3.17 -7.05
C VAL A 20 -1.65 4.24 -6.85
N SER A 21 -1.21 4.91 -7.92
CA SER A 21 -0.31 6.07 -7.82
C SER A 21 -0.89 7.16 -6.93
N GLU A 22 -2.14 7.59 -7.18
CA GLU A 22 -2.80 8.62 -6.37
C GLU A 22 -2.93 8.17 -4.91
N HIS A 23 -3.28 6.90 -4.66
CA HIS A 23 -3.39 6.38 -3.30
C HIS A 23 -2.06 6.41 -2.54
N ILE A 24 -0.95 6.05 -3.19
CA ILE A 24 0.39 6.11 -2.61
C ILE A 24 0.74 7.57 -2.31
N GLU A 25 0.55 8.48 -3.28
CA GLU A 25 0.84 9.91 -3.11
C GLU A 25 0.03 10.52 -1.96
N ARG A 26 -1.28 10.21 -1.88
CA ARG A 26 -2.14 10.67 -0.79
C ARG A 26 -1.68 10.10 0.54
N SER A 27 -1.38 8.79 0.61
CA SER A 27 -0.88 8.18 1.83
C SER A 27 0.41 8.85 2.30
N LEU A 28 1.36 9.09 1.39
CA LEU A 28 2.60 9.82 1.69
C LEU A 28 2.35 11.27 2.14
N GLN A 29 1.38 11.98 1.54
CA GLN A 29 0.99 13.33 1.96
C GLN A 29 0.30 13.37 3.32
N GLN A 30 -0.44 12.32 3.67
CA GLN A 30 -1.09 12.17 4.97
C GLN A 30 -0.10 11.80 6.08
N LEU A 31 1.09 11.30 5.72
CA LEU A 31 2.13 11.01 6.69
C LEU A 31 2.74 12.29 7.23
N PRO A 32 2.81 12.43 8.56
CA PRO A 32 3.41 13.59 9.18
C PRO A 32 4.94 13.59 9.16
N LEU A 33 5.59 12.61 8.50
CA LEU A 33 7.03 12.65 8.26
C LEU A 33 7.46 13.94 7.53
N LEU A 34 6.56 14.56 6.75
CA LEU A 34 6.82 15.85 6.09
C LEU A 34 6.34 17.08 6.89
N HIS A 35 5.48 16.92 7.90
CA HIS A 35 4.82 18.03 8.60
C HIS A 35 5.05 18.07 10.13
N GLY A 36 5.91 17.22 10.69
CA GLY A 36 6.40 17.35 12.06
C GLY A 36 5.40 17.02 13.19
N ALA A 37 4.23 16.49 12.87
CA ALA A 37 3.18 16.20 13.86
C ALA A 37 2.93 14.70 13.99
N ALA A 38 3.57 14.03 14.95
CA ALA A 38 3.49 12.61 15.26
C ALA A 38 2.08 11.97 15.13
N ALA A 39 1.68 11.57 13.93
CA ALA A 39 0.60 10.61 13.72
C ALA A 39 1.23 9.23 13.79
N LYS A 40 1.03 8.59 14.93
CA LYS A 40 1.16 7.15 15.09
C LYS A 40 0.28 6.50 14.02
N GLY A 41 0.85 5.69 13.12
CA GLY A 41 -0.01 4.76 12.40
C GLY A 41 0.62 3.97 11.29
N ALA A 42 1.20 4.62 10.28
CA ALA A 42 1.50 3.93 9.04
C ALA A 42 2.96 4.14 8.63
N HIS A 43 3.81 3.17 8.94
CA HIS A 43 5.12 3.06 8.28
C HIS A 43 5.03 2.25 6.99
N SER A 44 3.84 1.74 6.64
CA SER A 44 3.57 1.06 5.39
C SER A 44 2.23 1.48 4.75
N ILE A 45 2.13 1.36 3.43
CA ILE A 45 0.93 1.67 2.62
C ILE A 45 0.40 0.36 2.04
N SER A 46 -0.83 -0.03 2.35
CA SER A 46 -1.45 -1.23 1.79
C SER A 46 -2.03 -0.98 0.40
N LEU A 47 -1.49 -1.63 -0.62
CA LEU A 47 -1.93 -1.43 -2.01
C LEU A 47 -3.32 -2.01 -2.28
N GLY A 48 -3.74 -2.98 -1.46
CA GLY A 48 -5.10 -3.54 -1.44
C GLY A 48 -6.24 -2.54 -1.34
N GLN A 49 -6.00 -1.39 -0.70
CA GLN A 49 -7.01 -0.34 -0.57
C GLN A 49 -7.28 0.36 -1.91
N ALA A 50 -6.27 0.44 -2.77
CA ALA A 50 -6.41 1.03 -4.11
C ALA A 50 -6.83 -0.02 -5.13
N ASP A 51 -6.23 -1.21 -5.07
CA ASP A 51 -6.43 -2.32 -6.00
C ASP A 51 -6.46 -3.67 -5.25
N PRO A 52 -7.57 -4.42 -5.29
CA PRO A 52 -7.67 -5.71 -4.60
C PRO A 52 -6.72 -6.78 -5.14
N TRP A 53 -6.22 -6.67 -6.38
CA TRP A 53 -5.17 -7.57 -6.87
C TRP A 53 -3.85 -7.36 -6.12
N LEU A 54 -3.62 -6.16 -5.61
CA LEU A 54 -2.46 -5.82 -4.81
C LEU A 54 -2.73 -5.92 -3.30
N ALA A 55 -3.84 -6.57 -2.89
CA ALA A 55 -4.15 -6.83 -1.48
C ALA A 55 -3.01 -7.46 -0.66
N PRO A 56 -2.24 -8.44 -1.17
CA PRO A 56 -1.13 -9.00 -0.41
C PRO A 56 0.12 -8.12 -0.47
N TYR A 57 0.10 -6.94 -1.10
CA TYR A 57 1.27 -6.09 -1.25
C TYR A 57 1.14 -4.82 -0.41
N ILE A 58 2.23 -4.47 0.26
CA ILE A 58 2.38 -3.21 1.00
C ILE A 58 3.67 -2.51 0.55
N ILE A 59 3.73 -1.19 0.68
CA ILE A 59 4.95 -0.41 0.49
C ILE A 59 5.44 0.02 1.86
N ASP A 60 6.64 -0.37 2.25
CA ASP A 60 7.33 0.18 3.41
C ASP A 60 7.76 1.61 3.08
N ILE A 61 7.28 2.59 3.86
CA ILE A 61 7.51 4.00 3.60
C ILE A 61 8.96 4.42 3.90
N PRO A 62 9.60 4.02 5.01
CA PRO A 62 10.99 4.37 5.28
C PRO A 62 11.96 3.98 4.17
N THR A 63 11.77 2.80 3.59
CA THR A 63 12.64 2.28 2.52
C THR A 63 12.05 2.43 1.12
N LEU A 64 10.81 2.92 1.01
CA LEU A 64 10.02 2.96 -0.23
C LEU A 64 10.03 1.64 -1.00
N THR A 65 10.13 0.52 -0.29
CA THR A 65 10.26 -0.81 -0.89
C THR A 65 8.94 -1.57 -0.78
N GLN A 66 8.56 -2.24 -1.86
CA GLN A 66 7.36 -3.08 -1.89
C GLN A 66 7.66 -4.44 -1.27
N PHE A 67 6.78 -4.88 -0.38
CA PHE A 67 6.81 -6.19 0.25
C PHE A 67 5.49 -6.90 0.03
N ARG A 68 5.55 -8.22 -0.18
CA ARG A 68 4.37 -9.06 -0.02
C ARG A 68 4.13 -9.30 1.46
N GLN A 69 3.02 -8.81 1.94
CA GLN A 69 2.43 -9.22 3.21
C GLN A 69 1.75 -10.58 2.94
N ASP A 70 2.53 -11.67 2.94
CA ASP A 70 2.03 -13.05 2.81
C ASP A 70 1.21 -13.50 4.05
N THR A 71 0.51 -12.58 4.70
CA THR A 71 -0.37 -12.87 5.83
C THR A 71 -1.70 -13.31 5.25
N GLY A 72 -1.93 -14.62 5.32
CA GLY A 72 -3.15 -15.26 4.87
C GLY A 72 -4.40 -14.49 5.32
N THR A 73 -5.37 -14.43 4.42
CA THR A 73 -6.76 -14.15 4.69
C THR A 73 -7.29 -15.16 5.73
N ASP A 74 -6.94 -15.04 7.00
CA ASP A 74 -7.77 -15.59 8.05
C ASP A 74 -9.00 -14.69 8.17
N GLY A 75 -10.05 -15.08 7.46
CA GLY A 75 -11.39 -15.23 8.05
C GLY A 75 -12.08 -14.01 8.66
N SER A 76 -11.53 -12.80 8.60
CA SER A 76 -12.21 -11.60 9.09
C SER A 76 -13.01 -10.93 7.98
N GLY A 77 -13.93 -11.70 7.38
CA GLY A 77 -15.16 -11.10 6.90
C GLY A 77 -15.84 -10.38 8.08
N PRO A 78 -16.68 -9.36 7.84
CA PRO A 78 -17.42 -8.74 8.93
C PRO A 78 -18.20 -9.83 9.66
N ARG A 79 -17.86 -10.10 10.93
CA ARG A 79 -18.77 -10.78 11.85
C ARG A 79 -20.01 -9.91 11.89
N SER A 80 -20.98 -10.25 11.03
CA SER A 80 -22.37 -9.85 11.20
C SER A 80 -22.78 -10.47 12.52
N GLY A 81 -22.69 -9.67 13.58
CA GLY A 81 -23.30 -10.00 14.87
C GLY A 81 -24.80 -10.10 14.64
N SER A 82 -25.33 -11.31 14.75
CA SER A 82 -26.72 -11.57 15.10
C SER A 82 -26.78 -11.93 16.58
#